data_AF-A0A7W8YAK4-F1
#
_entry.id   AF-A0A7W8YAK4-F1
#
_cell.length_a   1.000
_cell.length_b   1.000
_cell.length_c   1.000
_cell.angle_alpha   90.00
_cell.angle_beta   90.00
_cell.angle_gamma   90.00
#
_symmetry.space_group_name_H-M   'P 1'
#
loop_
_entity.id
_entity.type
_entity.pdbx_description
1 polymer ?
#
loop_
_entity_poly.entity_id
_entity_poly.type
_entity_poly.pdbx_seq_one_letter_code
_entity_poly.pdbx_strand_id
1 'polypeptide(L)'
;MKVEPFESGGLRVMPQVIDQGWALVATDYTGLGTPGLHPYLMGPESARAELDAVRAARQLQDLKLSNKTVSWGHSQGGGSALWTGKIAPTYAPDVPLSGVAAMAPASDLKALIGSLSGITGDSVVASFAIMAFTEIYPDVTFHEYVRPGFEPFIRSMAERCLASPDLLVSLLDAVSMSRDPQIFYRDPLAGALGERLNQN
;
A
#
# COMPACT_ATOMS: atom_id res chain seq x y z
N MET A 1 6.28 23.28 -1.13
CA MET A 1 5.54 22.57 -2.19
C MET A 1 4.11 22.40 -1.68
N LYS A 2 3.08 22.83 -2.41
CA LYS A 2 1.69 22.55 -2.01
C LYS A 2 1.43 21.07 -2.26
N VAL A 3 0.93 20.37 -1.25
CA VAL A 3 0.48 18.98 -1.41
C VAL A 3 -0.86 19.05 -2.11
N GLU A 4 -0.96 18.48 -3.30
CA GLU A 4 -2.21 18.34 -4.05
C GLU A 4 -2.65 16.87 -3.91
N PRO A 5 -3.32 16.50 -2.80
CA PRO A 5 -3.56 15.09 -2.44
C PRO A 5 -4.37 14.34 -3.50
N PHE A 6 -5.24 15.04 -4.23
CA PHE A 6 -6.11 14.46 -5.24
C PHE A 6 -5.49 14.34 -6.65
N GLU A 7 -4.26 14.84 -6.84
CA GLU A 7 -3.55 14.78 -8.12
C GLU A 7 -2.56 13.59 -8.20
N SER A 8 -2.54 12.74 -7.18
CA SER A 8 -1.58 11.63 -7.06
C SER A 8 -2.20 10.25 -7.34
N GLY A 9 -1.37 9.36 -7.90
CA GLY A 9 -1.72 7.94 -8.08
C GLY A 9 -3.04 7.71 -8.82
N GLY A 10 -3.91 6.89 -8.23
CA GLY A 10 -5.22 6.53 -8.80
C GLY A 10 -6.29 7.63 -8.72
N LEU A 11 -6.02 8.76 -8.07
CA LEU A 11 -6.99 9.85 -7.88
C LEU A 11 -6.95 10.90 -8.99
N ARG A 12 -5.93 10.86 -9.88
CA ARG A 12 -5.79 11.80 -11.00
C ARG A 12 -7.01 11.84 -11.95
N VAL A 13 -7.83 10.80 -11.95
CA VAL A 13 -9.07 10.72 -12.74
C VAL A 13 -10.29 11.35 -12.06
N MET A 14 -10.12 11.95 -10.88
CA MET A 14 -11.20 12.54 -10.08
C MET A 14 -12.04 13.57 -10.87
N PRO A 15 -11.46 14.51 -11.65
CA PRO A 15 -12.27 15.44 -12.44
C PRO A 15 -13.24 14.72 -13.38
N GLN A 16 -12.77 13.67 -14.07
CA GLN A 16 -13.60 12.87 -14.96
C GLN A 16 -14.67 12.08 -14.20
N VAL A 17 -14.37 11.57 -13.01
CA VAL A 17 -15.35 10.88 -12.13
C VAL A 17 -16.47 11.84 -11.74
N ILE A 18 -16.12 13.06 -11.33
CA ILE A 18 -17.09 14.09 -10.92
C ILE A 18 -17.93 14.56 -12.12
N ASP A 19 -17.30 14.79 -13.29
CA ASP A 19 -17.98 15.22 -14.52
C ASP A 19 -19.00 14.17 -15.02
N GLN A 20 -18.77 12.88 -14.73
CA GLN A 20 -19.71 11.79 -15.01
C GLN A 20 -20.81 11.65 -13.96
N GLY A 21 -20.81 12.49 -12.92
CA GLY A 21 -21.78 12.45 -11.81
C GLY A 21 -21.58 11.26 -10.86
N TRP A 22 -20.37 10.71 -10.80
CA TRP A 22 -20.06 9.58 -9.92
C TRP A 22 -19.60 10.08 -8.55
N ALA A 23 -19.93 9.33 -7.51
CA ALA A 23 -19.35 9.55 -6.18
C ALA A 23 -17.97 8.88 -6.10
N LEU A 24 -16.95 9.65 -5.75
CA LEU A 24 -15.63 9.12 -5.42
C LEU A 24 -15.56 8.82 -3.92
N VAL A 25 -15.28 7.57 -3.57
CA VAL A 25 -15.03 7.14 -2.19
C VAL A 25 -13.57 6.72 -2.11
N ALA A 26 -12.76 7.48 -1.38
CA ALA A 26 -11.34 7.19 -1.16
C ALA A 26 -11.13 6.93 0.33
N THR A 27 -10.68 5.72 0.66
CA THR A 27 -10.24 5.40 2.02
C THR A 27 -8.79 5.80 2.17
N ASP A 28 -8.42 6.30 3.34
CA ASP A 28 -7.00 6.51 3.65
C ASP A 28 -6.26 5.18 3.89
N TYR A 29 -7.00 4.07 4.05
CA TYR A 29 -6.56 2.80 4.64
C TYR A 29 -6.31 2.87 6.15
N THR A 30 -6.33 1.70 6.80
CA THR A 30 -6.02 1.56 8.22
C THR A 30 -4.64 2.15 8.53
N GLY A 31 -4.51 2.87 9.65
CA GLY A 31 -3.24 3.46 10.12
C GLY A 31 -2.83 4.76 9.43
N LEU A 32 -3.48 5.18 8.35
CA LEU A 32 -3.23 6.46 7.68
C LEU A 32 -4.36 7.43 8.07
N GLY A 33 -4.19 8.17 9.16
CA GLY A 33 -5.23 9.05 9.72
C GLY A 33 -6.04 8.43 10.87
N THR A 34 -5.73 7.17 11.22
CA THR A 34 -6.19 6.51 12.45
C THR A 34 -4.98 6.00 13.26
N PRO A 35 -5.10 5.80 14.58
CA PRO A 35 -4.01 5.22 15.37
C PRO A 35 -3.62 3.82 14.88
N GLY A 36 -2.34 3.50 14.99
CA GLY A 36 -1.77 2.20 14.61
C GLY A 36 -0.91 2.24 13.37
N LEU A 37 -0.26 1.12 13.05
CA LEU A 37 0.58 0.99 11.86
C LEU A 37 -0.29 0.82 10.61
N HIS A 38 0.13 1.44 9.51
CA HIS A 38 -0.45 1.15 8.21
C HIS A 38 0.01 -0.23 7.71
N PRO A 39 -0.91 -1.19 7.45
CA PRO A 39 -0.56 -2.52 6.97
C PRO A 39 -0.20 -2.46 5.47
N TYR A 40 0.95 -1.87 5.16
CA TYR A 40 1.42 -1.64 3.80
C TYR A 40 1.59 -2.95 3.04
N LEU A 41 1.03 -3.02 1.83
CA LEU A 41 0.95 -4.21 0.98
C LEU A 41 0.20 -5.42 1.58
N MET A 42 -0.55 -5.25 2.68
CA MET A 42 -1.40 -6.31 3.20
C MET A 42 -2.75 -6.29 2.48
N GLY A 43 -2.88 -7.17 1.49
CA GLY A 43 -3.98 -7.19 0.54
C GLY A 43 -5.37 -7.28 1.20
N PRO A 44 -5.63 -8.27 2.07
CA PRO A 44 -6.91 -8.41 2.75
C PRO A 44 -7.30 -7.17 3.55
N GLU A 45 -6.36 -6.56 4.27
CA GLU A 45 -6.58 -5.40 5.14
C GLU A 45 -6.96 -4.16 4.32
N SER A 46 -6.19 -3.87 3.26
CA SER A 46 -6.53 -2.75 2.35
C SER A 46 -7.88 -2.95 1.67
N ALA A 47 -8.18 -4.18 1.22
CA ALA A 47 -9.45 -4.49 0.58
C ALA A 47 -10.66 -4.37 1.52
N ARG A 48 -10.52 -4.77 2.79
CA ARG A 48 -11.57 -4.55 3.81
C ARG A 48 -11.82 -3.07 4.03
N ALA A 49 -10.75 -2.27 4.12
CA ALA A 49 -10.87 -0.82 4.25
C ALA A 49 -11.59 -0.17 3.05
N GLU A 50 -11.36 -0.64 1.82
CA GLU A 50 -12.11 -0.16 0.63
C GLU A 50 -13.60 -0.52 0.71
N LEU A 51 -13.91 -1.78 1.01
CA LEU A 51 -15.29 -2.26 1.07
C LEU A 51 -16.09 -1.60 2.20
N ASP A 52 -15.46 -1.42 3.36
CA ASP A 52 -16.09 -0.76 4.50
C ASP A 52 -16.24 0.74 4.28
N ALA A 53 -15.34 1.39 3.53
CA ALA A 53 -15.53 2.78 3.11
C ALA A 53 -16.75 2.94 2.19
N VAL A 54 -16.99 1.98 1.28
CA VAL A 54 -18.21 1.98 0.46
C VAL A 54 -19.46 1.78 1.32
N ARG A 55 -19.43 0.86 2.30
CA ARG A 55 -20.54 0.67 3.25
C ARG A 55 -20.81 1.95 4.05
N ALA A 56 -19.77 2.61 4.55
CA ALA A 56 -19.89 3.86 5.28
C ALA A 56 -20.50 4.97 4.41
N ALA A 57 -20.04 5.13 3.16
CA ALA A 57 -20.60 6.10 2.22
C ALA A 57 -22.10 5.87 1.97
N ARG A 58 -22.54 4.60 1.93
CA ARG A 58 -23.95 4.23 1.76
C ARG A 58 -24.83 4.52 2.97
N GLN A 59 -24.26 4.80 4.14
CA GLN A 59 -25.00 5.17 5.35
C GLN A 59 -25.28 6.68 5.43
N LEU A 60 -24.68 7.49 4.55
CA LEU A 60 -24.90 8.93 4.51
C LEU A 60 -26.32 9.24 4.00
N GLN A 61 -27.13 9.90 4.84
CA GLN A 61 -28.56 10.11 4.57
C GLN A 61 -28.82 11.01 3.36
N ASP A 62 -27.96 11.99 3.12
CA ASP A 62 -28.09 12.96 2.02
C ASP A 62 -27.49 12.47 0.70
N LEU A 63 -26.94 11.24 0.67
CA LEU A 63 -26.26 10.68 -0.49
C LEU A 63 -27.02 9.47 -1.05
N LYS A 64 -27.55 9.60 -2.27
CA LYS A 64 -28.15 8.48 -3.00
C LYS A 64 -27.12 7.85 -3.95
N LEU A 65 -26.54 6.73 -3.53
CA LEU A 65 -25.61 5.97 -4.36
C LEU A 65 -26.33 4.94 -5.23
N SER A 66 -25.80 4.74 -6.44
CA SER A 66 -26.29 3.70 -7.33
C SER A 66 -25.98 2.29 -6.79
N ASN A 67 -26.61 1.27 -7.37
CA ASN A 67 -26.30 -0.12 -7.11
C ASN A 67 -25.13 -0.64 -7.96
N LYS A 68 -24.13 0.21 -8.22
CA LYS A 68 -22.91 -0.13 -8.94
C LYS A 68 -21.72 0.53 -8.24
N THR A 69 -20.71 -0.27 -7.96
CA THR A 69 -19.42 0.16 -7.39
C THR A 69 -18.30 -0.36 -8.28
N VAL A 70 -17.30 0.46 -8.55
CA VAL A 70 -16.05 0.05 -9.20
C VAL A 70 -14.91 0.34 -8.24
N SER A 71 -14.03 -0.63 -8.00
CA SER A 71 -12.77 -0.38 -7.28
C SER A 71 -11.65 -0.18 -8.29
N TRP A 72 -10.78 0.81 -8.05
CA TRP A 72 -9.60 1.02 -8.86
C TRP A 72 -8.45 1.59 -8.06
N GLY A 73 -7.22 1.41 -8.58
CA GLY A 73 -6.05 1.99 -7.95
C GLY A 73 -4.76 1.82 -8.75
N HIS A 74 -3.70 2.47 -8.27
CA HIS A 74 -2.35 2.41 -8.82
C HIS A 74 -1.36 1.84 -7.79
N SER A 75 -0.35 1.07 -8.22
CA SER A 75 0.71 0.57 -7.32
C SER A 75 0.14 -0.27 -6.17
N GLN A 76 0.35 0.12 -4.91
CA GLN A 76 -0.30 -0.50 -3.75
C GLN A 76 -1.83 -0.50 -3.89
N GLY A 77 -2.43 0.64 -4.28
CA GLY A 77 -3.87 0.73 -4.49
C GLY A 77 -4.37 -0.14 -5.64
N GLY A 78 -3.51 -0.43 -6.63
CA GLY A 78 -3.82 -1.39 -7.68
C GLY A 78 -3.87 -2.82 -7.13
N GLY A 79 -2.94 -3.19 -6.26
CA GLY A 79 -2.97 -4.47 -5.54
C GLY A 79 -4.20 -4.59 -4.64
N SER A 80 -4.52 -3.51 -3.92
CA SER A 80 -5.73 -3.42 -3.10
C SER A 80 -7.00 -3.60 -3.94
N ALA A 81 -7.10 -2.97 -5.11
CA ALA A 81 -8.24 -3.14 -6.00
C ALA A 81 -8.45 -4.60 -6.44
N LEU A 82 -7.35 -5.32 -6.76
CA LEU A 82 -7.41 -6.75 -7.08
C LEU A 82 -7.89 -7.58 -5.88
N TRP A 83 -7.38 -7.29 -4.67
CA TRP A 83 -7.82 -7.96 -3.44
C TRP A 83 -9.27 -7.66 -3.09
N THR A 84 -9.75 -6.44 -3.33
CA THR A 84 -11.16 -6.04 -3.20
C THR A 84 -12.03 -6.93 -4.07
N GLY A 85 -11.68 -7.11 -5.35
CA GLY A 85 -12.36 -8.05 -6.24
C GLY A 85 -12.38 -9.50 -5.72
N LYS A 86 -11.27 -9.94 -5.12
CA LYS A 86 -11.10 -11.30 -4.59
C LYS A 86 -11.97 -11.56 -3.35
N ILE A 87 -12.01 -10.62 -2.39
CA ILE A 87 -12.66 -10.87 -1.09
C ILE A 87 -14.10 -10.37 -1.03
N ALA A 88 -14.53 -9.44 -1.89
CA ALA A 88 -15.87 -8.85 -1.86
C ALA A 88 -17.00 -9.88 -1.75
N PRO A 89 -17.03 -11.00 -2.51
CA PRO A 89 -18.12 -11.98 -2.41
C PRO A 89 -18.27 -12.64 -1.03
N THR A 90 -17.22 -12.63 -0.21
CA THR A 90 -17.20 -13.29 1.11
C THR A 90 -17.24 -12.30 2.27
N TYR A 91 -16.48 -11.20 2.18
CA TYR A 91 -16.38 -10.18 3.23
C TYR A 91 -17.51 -9.14 3.16
N ALA A 92 -17.88 -8.74 1.95
CA ALA A 92 -18.89 -7.70 1.72
C ALA A 92 -19.83 -8.02 0.55
N PRO A 93 -20.61 -9.13 0.65
CA PRO A 93 -21.55 -9.52 -0.40
C PRO A 93 -22.68 -8.48 -0.62
N ASP A 94 -22.88 -7.57 0.32
CA ASP A 94 -23.79 -6.44 0.24
C ASP A 94 -23.26 -5.26 -0.59
N VAL A 95 -21.96 -5.20 -0.88
CA VAL A 95 -21.36 -4.17 -1.74
C VAL A 95 -21.54 -4.56 -3.22
N PRO A 96 -22.24 -3.77 -4.05
CA PRO A 96 -22.54 -4.12 -5.43
C PRO A 96 -21.35 -3.88 -6.38
N LEU A 97 -20.26 -4.60 -6.16
CA LEU A 97 -19.02 -4.48 -6.94
C LEU A 97 -19.26 -4.97 -8.38
N SER A 98 -19.20 -4.04 -9.32
CA SER A 98 -19.44 -4.25 -10.75
C SER A 98 -18.16 -4.45 -11.55
N GLY A 99 -16.99 -4.10 -11.00
CA GLY A 99 -15.72 -4.27 -11.68
C GLY A 99 -14.53 -3.78 -10.86
N VAL A 100 -13.34 -4.17 -11.32
CA VAL A 100 -12.04 -3.78 -10.77
C VAL A 100 -11.15 -3.28 -11.89
N ALA A 101 -10.46 -2.15 -11.69
CA ALA A 101 -9.44 -1.64 -12.59
C ALA A 101 -8.12 -1.40 -11.84
N ALA A 102 -7.09 -2.18 -12.17
CA ALA A 102 -5.80 -2.14 -11.47
C ALA A 102 -4.69 -1.63 -12.40
N MET A 103 -3.99 -0.57 -12.00
CA MET A 103 -2.89 0.04 -12.76
C MET A 103 -1.55 -0.21 -12.07
N ALA A 104 -0.59 -0.80 -12.77
CA ALA A 104 0.70 -1.22 -12.20
C ALA A 104 0.56 -1.86 -10.79
N PRO A 105 -0.33 -2.85 -10.60
CA PRO A 105 -0.66 -3.35 -9.28
C PRO A 105 0.53 -4.07 -8.65
N ALA A 106 0.73 -3.83 -7.35
CA ALA A 106 1.54 -4.70 -6.50
C ALA A 106 0.83 -6.07 -6.35
N SER A 107 1.00 -6.91 -7.37
CA SER A 107 0.24 -8.16 -7.59
C SER A 107 1.07 -9.43 -7.39
N ASP A 108 2.39 -9.28 -7.38
CA ASP A 108 3.34 -10.32 -7.01
C ASP A 108 4.37 -9.68 -6.06
N LEU A 109 4.15 -9.82 -4.75
CA LEU A 109 5.02 -9.19 -3.76
C LEU A 109 6.39 -9.85 -3.70
N LYS A 110 6.53 -11.12 -4.08
CA LYS A 110 7.85 -11.77 -4.16
C LYS A 110 8.67 -11.20 -5.30
N ALA A 111 8.08 -11.06 -6.49
CA ALA A 111 8.74 -10.41 -7.61
C ALA A 111 9.05 -8.96 -7.30
N LEU A 112 8.12 -8.24 -6.64
CA LEU A 112 8.34 -6.86 -6.19
C LEU A 112 9.55 -6.80 -5.26
N ILE A 113 9.52 -7.47 -4.11
CA ILE A 113 10.62 -7.42 -3.12
C ILE A 113 11.95 -7.92 -3.70
N GLY A 114 11.92 -8.96 -4.54
CA GLY A 114 13.10 -9.48 -5.22
C GLY A 114 13.73 -8.49 -6.21
N SER A 115 12.95 -7.54 -6.74
CA SER A 115 13.44 -6.48 -7.62
C SER A 115 14.01 -5.26 -6.87
N LEU A 116 13.67 -5.07 -5.59
CA LEU A 116 14.06 -3.89 -4.81
C LEU A 116 15.54 -3.88 -4.40
N SER A 117 16.31 -4.95 -4.64
CA SER A 117 17.70 -5.09 -4.19
C SER A 117 18.74 -4.29 -4.99
N GLY A 118 18.34 -3.36 -5.85
CA GLY A 118 19.25 -2.72 -6.82
C GLY A 118 19.07 -1.23 -7.10
N ILE A 119 18.03 -0.55 -6.58
CA ILE A 119 17.73 0.84 -6.94
C ILE A 119 17.53 1.70 -5.68
N THR A 120 18.16 2.87 -5.64
CA THR A 120 18.10 3.81 -4.51
C THR A 120 16.65 4.25 -4.18
N GLY A 121 15.78 4.43 -5.17
CA GLY A 121 14.36 4.75 -4.93
C GLY A 121 13.53 3.59 -4.35
N ASP A 122 13.91 2.35 -4.66
CA ASP A 122 13.22 1.14 -4.22
C ASP A 122 13.41 0.88 -2.73
N SER A 123 14.46 1.45 -2.14
CA SER A 123 14.75 1.38 -0.69
C SER A 123 13.65 2.02 0.16
N VAL A 124 12.95 3.03 -0.37
CA VAL A 124 11.85 3.69 0.33
C VAL A 124 10.61 2.81 0.35
N VAL A 125 10.24 2.20 -0.78
CA VAL A 125 9.12 1.24 -0.86
C VAL A 125 9.41 -0.01 -0.03
N ALA A 126 10.65 -0.52 -0.13
CA ALA A 126 11.13 -1.63 0.69
C ALA A 126 11.00 -1.30 2.18
N SER A 127 11.25 -0.05 2.58
CA SER A 127 11.17 0.34 3.99
C SER A 127 9.76 0.21 4.57
N PHE A 128 8.74 0.69 3.83
CA PHE A 128 7.34 0.52 4.25
C PHE A 128 6.94 -0.96 4.31
N ALA A 129 7.36 -1.76 3.33
CA ALA A 129 7.06 -3.18 3.28
C ALA A 129 7.70 -3.93 4.45
N ILE A 130 9.00 -3.76 4.67
CA ILE A 130 9.71 -4.43 5.78
C ILE A 130 9.11 -4.01 7.13
N MET A 131 8.84 -2.72 7.31
CA MET A 131 8.23 -2.20 8.53
C MET A 131 6.85 -2.81 8.78
N ALA A 132 5.97 -2.84 7.77
CA ALA A 132 4.65 -3.44 7.90
C ALA A 132 4.72 -4.95 8.20
N PHE A 133 5.54 -5.70 7.47
CA PHE A 133 5.62 -7.16 7.64
C PHE A 133 6.21 -7.56 8.99
N THR A 134 7.21 -6.84 9.51
CA THR A 134 7.86 -7.17 10.78
C THR A 134 7.00 -6.84 12.01
N GLU A 135 6.10 -5.86 11.93
CA GLU A 135 5.18 -5.55 13.04
C GLU A 135 3.92 -6.41 13.01
N ILE A 136 3.45 -6.79 11.83
CA ILE A 136 2.19 -7.53 11.65
C ILE A 136 2.41 -9.04 11.82
N TYR A 137 3.55 -9.56 11.38
CA TYR A 137 3.86 -10.98 11.43
C TYR A 137 4.95 -11.26 12.47
N PRO A 138 4.62 -11.85 13.64
CA PRO A 138 5.59 -12.11 14.70
C PRO A 138 6.73 -13.06 14.30
N ASP A 139 6.52 -13.85 13.24
CA ASP A 139 7.49 -14.77 12.65
C ASP A 139 8.41 -14.11 11.62
N VAL A 140 8.22 -12.81 11.33
CA VAL A 140 9.10 -12.01 10.46
C VAL A 140 9.80 -10.96 11.31
N THR A 141 11.13 -11.00 11.39
CA THR A 141 11.89 -10.06 12.24
C THR A 141 12.92 -9.27 11.47
N PHE A 142 13.19 -8.03 11.91
CA PHE A 142 14.22 -7.17 11.33
C PHE A 142 15.59 -7.85 11.33
N HIS A 143 16.04 -8.37 12.46
CA HIS A 143 17.37 -8.99 12.59
C HIS A 143 17.56 -10.23 11.73
N GLU A 144 16.47 -10.89 11.33
CA GLU A 144 16.53 -12.05 10.47
C GLU A 144 16.81 -11.65 9.01
N TYR A 145 16.16 -10.59 8.54
CA TYR A 145 16.13 -10.23 7.12
C TYR A 145 16.97 -9.01 6.77
N VAL A 146 17.05 -8.01 7.65
CA VAL A 146 17.72 -6.73 7.42
C VAL A 146 19.10 -6.74 8.08
N ARG A 147 20.13 -6.27 7.37
CA ARG A 147 21.45 -6.10 7.99
C ARG A 147 21.40 -5.05 9.09
N PRO A 148 22.02 -5.28 10.26
CA PRO A 148 21.92 -4.38 11.41
C PRO A 148 22.26 -2.90 11.13
N GLY A 149 23.19 -2.64 10.21
CA GLY A 149 23.58 -1.27 9.82
C GLY A 149 22.49 -0.49 9.07
N PHE A 150 21.50 -1.16 8.49
CA PHE A 150 20.41 -0.54 7.72
C PHE A 150 19.11 -0.40 8.49
N GLU A 151 18.93 -1.12 9.59
CA GLU A 151 17.72 -1.05 10.41
C GLU A 151 17.31 0.39 10.80
N PRO A 152 18.19 1.26 11.35
CA PRO A 152 17.78 2.63 11.69
C PRO A 152 17.36 3.46 10.48
N PHE A 153 17.99 3.24 9.32
CA PHE A 153 17.63 3.93 8.08
C PHE A 153 16.27 3.46 7.56
N ILE A 154 16.02 2.15 7.57
CA ILE A 154 14.73 1.58 7.14
C ILE A 154 13.60 2.09 8.02
N ARG A 155 13.76 2.02 9.36
CA ARG A 155 12.73 2.53 10.28
C ARG A 155 12.46 4.01 10.04
N SER A 156 13.52 4.81 9.92
CA SER A 156 13.36 6.25 9.72
C SER A 156 12.77 6.63 8.36
N MET A 157 13.07 5.87 7.30
CA MET A 157 12.42 6.06 6.00
C MET A 157 10.93 5.68 6.05
N ALA A 158 10.58 4.60 6.74
CA ALA A 158 9.21 4.11 6.85
C ALA A 158 8.29 5.04 7.67
N GLU A 159 8.86 5.91 8.50
CA GLU A 159 8.14 6.94 9.26
C GLU A 159 7.84 8.21 8.44
N ARG A 160 8.40 8.34 7.23
CA ARG A 160 8.27 9.55 6.39
C ARG A 160 7.26 9.36 5.25
N CYS A 161 6.59 10.44 4.88
CA CYS A 161 5.57 10.42 3.83
C CYS A 161 6.17 10.61 2.42
N LEU A 162 5.77 9.76 1.46
CA LEU A 162 6.18 9.87 0.04
C LEU A 162 5.79 11.21 -0.61
N ALA A 163 4.66 11.81 -0.21
CA ALA A 163 4.16 13.05 -0.77
C ALA A 163 4.69 14.32 -0.05
N SER A 164 5.61 14.15 0.91
CA SER A 164 6.16 15.25 1.71
C SER A 164 7.58 15.65 1.25
N PRO A 165 8.04 16.87 1.58
CA PRO A 165 9.45 17.25 1.37
C PRO A 165 10.44 16.30 2.05
N ASP A 166 10.02 15.57 3.09
CA ASP A 166 10.85 14.60 3.81
C ASP A 166 11.23 13.38 2.96
N LEU A 167 10.56 13.17 1.82
CA LEU A 167 11.01 12.22 0.79
C LEU A 167 12.45 12.52 0.36
N LEU A 168 12.85 13.80 0.28
CA LEU A 168 14.24 14.16 -0.05
C LEU A 168 15.21 13.60 0.99
N VAL A 169 14.82 13.61 2.27
CA VAL A 169 15.64 13.02 3.33
C VAL A 169 15.67 11.50 3.20
N SER A 170 14.54 10.86 2.87
CA SER A 170 14.51 9.40 2.65
C SER A 170 15.36 9.00 1.44
N LEU A 171 15.38 9.83 0.39
CA LEU A 171 16.25 9.65 -0.77
C LEU A 171 17.73 9.85 -0.40
N LEU A 172 18.06 10.81 0.47
CA LEU A 172 19.42 10.99 0.98
C LEU A 172 19.88 9.78 1.79
N ASP A 173 19.02 9.24 2.66
CA ASP A 173 19.30 8.00 3.40
C ASP A 173 19.52 6.84 2.43
N ALA A 174 18.66 6.67 1.43
CA ALA A 174 18.86 5.65 0.42
C ALA A 174 20.17 5.84 -0.39
N VAL A 175 20.54 7.08 -0.73
CA VAL A 175 21.84 7.37 -1.36
C VAL A 175 22.99 7.00 -0.43
N SER A 176 22.87 7.23 0.88
CA SER A 176 23.90 6.82 1.84
C SER A 176 24.09 5.30 1.86
N MET A 177 23.04 4.53 1.55
CA MET A 177 23.04 3.07 1.44
C MET A 177 23.53 2.57 0.07
N SER A 178 23.59 3.43 -0.96
CA SER A 178 23.87 3.03 -2.35
C SER A 178 25.27 2.45 -2.60
N ARG A 179 26.23 2.69 -1.70
CA ARG A 179 27.59 2.10 -1.79
C ARG A 179 27.61 0.61 -1.47
N ASP A 180 26.61 0.13 -0.74
CA ASP A 180 26.39 -1.27 -0.42
C ASP A 180 24.86 -1.52 -0.39
N PRO A 181 24.22 -1.63 -1.57
CA PRO A 181 22.76 -1.63 -1.68
C PRO A 181 22.11 -2.93 -1.18
N GLN A 182 22.90 -3.89 -0.70
CA GLN A 182 22.43 -5.16 -0.17
C GLN A 182 21.80 -4.92 1.21
N ILE A 183 20.52 -4.54 1.23
CA ILE A 183 19.74 -4.31 2.47
C ILE A 183 19.58 -5.61 3.26
N PHE A 184 19.35 -6.71 2.54
CA PHE A 184 19.02 -7.98 3.14
C PHE A 184 20.26 -8.79 3.54
N TYR A 185 20.21 -9.41 4.71
CA TYR A 185 21.25 -10.33 5.20
C TYR A 185 21.14 -11.73 4.57
N ARG A 186 19.94 -12.11 4.14
CA ARG A 186 19.60 -13.37 3.48
C ARG A 186 18.61 -13.13 2.35
N ASP A 187 18.28 -14.16 1.58
CA ASP A 187 17.22 -14.08 0.57
C ASP A 187 15.86 -13.72 1.23
N PRO A 188 15.28 -12.53 0.94
CA PRO A 188 14.00 -12.12 1.51
C PRO A 188 12.82 -12.93 0.95
N LEU A 189 13.02 -13.69 -0.13
CA LEU A 189 12.00 -14.50 -0.78
C LEU A 189 11.86 -15.90 -0.14
N ALA A 190 12.69 -16.20 0.86
CA ALA A 190 12.71 -17.44 1.61
C ALA A 190 12.25 -17.27 3.07
N GLY A 191 11.88 -18.38 3.70
CA GLY A 191 11.41 -18.40 5.09
C GLY A 191 10.08 -17.67 5.30
N ALA A 192 9.84 -17.22 6.54
CA ALA A 192 8.60 -16.59 6.94
C ALA A 192 8.24 -15.38 6.07
N LEU A 193 9.17 -14.46 5.81
CA LEU A 193 8.91 -13.29 4.95
C LEU A 193 8.42 -13.72 3.56
N GLY A 194 9.10 -14.66 2.92
CA GLY A 194 8.70 -15.18 1.61
C GLY A 194 7.32 -15.84 1.61
N GLU A 195 6.95 -16.54 2.68
CA GLU A 195 5.62 -17.12 2.86
C GLU A 195 4.54 -16.05 3.04
N ARG A 196 4.80 -15.02 3.86
CA ARG A 196 3.87 -13.91 4.07
C ARG A 196 3.69 -13.07 2.80
N LEU A 197 4.76 -12.86 2.02
CA LEU A 197 4.71 -12.20 0.72
C LEU A 197 3.87 -12.98 -0.31
N ASN A 198 3.74 -14.30 -0.18
CA ASN A 198 2.86 -15.10 -1.03
C ASN A 198 1.38 -15.06 -0.59
N GLN A 199 1.13 -14.75 0.68
CA GLN A 199 -0.21 -14.68 1.24
C GLN A 199 -0.91 -13.34 0.91
N ASN A 200 -0.13 -12.35 0.47
CA ASN A 200 -0.55 -10.98 0.16
C ASN A 200 -0.22 -10.64 -1.29
#